data_AF-A0A9J6P057-F1
#
_entry.id   AF-A0A9J6P057-F1
#
_cell.length_a   1.000
_cell.length_b   1.000
_cell.length_c   1.000
_cell.angle_alpha   90.00
_cell.angle_beta   90.00
_cell.angle_gamma   90.00
#
_symmetry.space_group_name_H-M   'P 1'
#
loop_
_entity.id
_entity.type
_entity.pdbx_description
1 polymer ?
#
loop_
_entity_poly.entity_id
_entity_poly.type
_entity_poly.pdbx_seq_one_letter_code
_entity_poly.pdbx_strand_id
1 'polypeptide(L)'
;MFDSHIHTVLSGDSELKLVDAIKRADELGIGMVLTEHMDINDYEESYCDVDLDKFYSEYSKFRGDKLLFGIELGLRKEAVERNIEIINQRDFDFILCSVHSPYDIENIYEFYDSERSKKEAYSLYFESMIKSIKENEYLDSLAHIDYIARYLKYDDKELYYHEHKTLIDEALKEIALRDKSMEISTKRIGNKKSAEELIKIYKRFRELGGKTVTIGSDSHHVDAIGNNFKLALEIAEMSGLKPVYYKNRKREYFSSI
;
A
#
# COMPACT_ATOMS: atom_id res chain seq x y z
N MET A 1 -10.07 -1.23 -15.16
CA MET A 1 -8.89 -1.31 -14.28
C MET A 1 -8.88 -0.09 -13.38
N PHE A 2 -8.25 -0.18 -12.21
CA PHE A 2 -8.12 0.92 -11.25
C PHE A 2 -6.69 1.05 -10.77
N ASP A 3 -6.26 2.28 -10.55
CA ASP A 3 -5.10 2.59 -9.73
C ASP A 3 -5.55 2.88 -8.31
N SER A 4 -5.27 1.95 -7.40
CA SER A 4 -5.83 1.93 -6.06
C SER A 4 -4.93 2.56 -5.00
N HIS A 5 -3.85 3.25 -5.40
CA HIS A 5 -2.93 3.90 -4.46
C HIS A 5 -2.38 5.20 -5.08
N ILE A 6 -3.01 6.32 -4.75
CA ILE A 6 -2.68 7.65 -5.28
C ILE A 6 -2.83 8.70 -4.18
N HIS A 7 -1.85 9.59 -4.10
CA HIS A 7 -1.77 10.69 -3.14
C HIS A 7 -1.85 12.03 -3.87
N THR A 8 -2.74 12.91 -3.45
CA THR A 8 -2.80 14.28 -3.99
C THR A 8 -2.10 15.26 -3.05
N VAL A 9 -2.08 16.55 -3.41
CA VAL A 9 -1.60 17.66 -2.56
C VAL A 9 -2.23 17.76 -1.16
N LEU A 10 -3.21 16.91 -0.83
CA LEU A 10 -3.74 16.80 0.53
C LEU A 10 -2.89 15.89 1.43
N SER A 11 -2.05 15.04 0.84
CA SER A 11 -0.95 14.36 1.52
C SER A 11 0.29 15.25 1.49
N GLY A 12 0.99 15.37 2.62
CA GLY A 12 2.06 16.36 2.82
C GLY A 12 3.30 16.18 1.93
N ASP A 13 3.47 14.99 1.35
CA ASP A 13 4.61 14.59 0.52
C ASP A 13 4.27 14.53 -0.98
N SER A 14 3.09 15.02 -1.39
CA SER A 14 2.62 14.98 -2.78
C SER A 14 2.44 16.39 -3.38
N GLU A 15 2.80 16.51 -4.66
CA GLU A 15 2.55 17.71 -5.48
C GLU A 15 1.41 17.49 -6.49
N LEU A 16 0.80 16.30 -6.50
CA LEU A 16 -0.18 15.91 -7.49
C LEU A 16 -1.53 16.58 -7.26
N LYS A 17 -1.96 17.44 -8.18
CA LYS A 17 -3.31 18.02 -8.16
C LYS A 17 -4.32 17.00 -8.65
N LEU A 18 -5.48 16.93 -7.99
CA LEU A 18 -6.55 16.01 -8.37
C LEU A 18 -6.98 16.14 -9.84
N VAL A 19 -7.08 17.36 -10.36
CA VAL A 19 -7.52 17.58 -11.75
C VAL A 19 -6.53 16.98 -12.76
N ASP A 20 -5.24 17.06 -12.47
CA ASP A 20 -4.19 16.48 -13.32
C ASP A 20 -4.21 14.95 -13.22
N ALA A 21 -4.45 14.40 -12.02
CA ALA A 21 -4.63 12.97 -11.82
C ALA A 21 -5.83 12.42 -12.60
N ILE A 22 -6.99 13.09 -12.53
CA ILE A 22 -8.21 12.70 -13.26
C ILE A 22 -7.95 12.68 -14.76
N LYS A 23 -7.36 13.75 -15.28
CA LYS A 23 -7.01 13.86 -16.71
C LYS A 23 -6.10 12.70 -17.14
N ARG A 24 -5.07 12.41 -16.35
CA ARG A 24 -4.12 11.33 -16.64
C ARG A 24 -4.78 9.95 -16.61
N ALA A 25 -5.65 9.68 -15.64
CA ALA A 25 -6.37 8.42 -15.56
C ALA A 25 -7.35 8.24 -16.73
N ASP A 26 -8.02 9.31 -17.18
CA ASP A 26 -8.87 9.27 -18.36
C ASP A 26 -8.07 9.01 -19.65
N GLU A 27 -6.88 9.62 -19.81
CA GLU A 27 -5.97 9.33 -20.93
C GLU A 27 -5.52 7.86 -20.96
N LEU A 28 -5.33 7.26 -19.79
CA LEU A 28 -4.95 5.85 -19.61
C LEU A 28 -6.15 4.89 -19.69
N GLY A 29 -7.38 5.39 -19.64
CA GLY A 29 -8.60 4.58 -19.59
C GLY A 29 -8.75 3.77 -18.29
N ILE A 30 -8.22 4.27 -17.17
CA ILE A 30 -8.30 3.62 -15.86
C ILE A 30 -9.15 4.45 -14.87
N GLY A 31 -9.70 3.79 -13.86
CA GLY A 31 -10.24 4.45 -12.68
C GLY A 31 -9.15 4.69 -11.63
N MET A 32 -9.47 5.45 -10.59
CA MET A 32 -8.57 5.74 -9.47
C MET A 32 -9.27 5.57 -8.13
N VAL A 33 -8.51 5.16 -7.13
CA VAL A 33 -8.85 5.30 -5.72
C VAL A 33 -7.81 6.23 -5.10
N LEU A 34 -8.24 7.37 -4.57
CA LEU A 34 -7.36 8.23 -3.77
C LEU A 34 -7.15 7.57 -2.42
N THR A 35 -5.93 7.54 -1.91
CA THR A 35 -5.58 6.91 -0.64
C THR A 35 -4.66 7.81 0.15
N GLU A 36 -5.09 9.05 0.39
CA GLU A 36 -4.29 10.05 1.10
C GLU A 36 -3.75 9.51 2.43
N HIS A 37 -2.58 9.98 2.83
CA HIS A 37 -1.88 9.55 4.05
C HIS A 37 -2.62 9.95 5.33
N MET A 38 -2.57 9.03 6.29
CA MET A 38 -3.02 9.21 7.66
C MET A 38 -2.16 8.33 8.55
N ASP A 39 -1.13 8.95 9.10
CA ASP A 39 0.02 8.32 9.76
C ASP A 39 0.16 8.90 11.17
N ILE A 40 -0.85 8.61 11.99
CA ILE A 40 -0.99 9.16 13.34
C ILE A 40 0.26 8.86 14.16
N ASN A 41 0.86 9.92 14.70
CA ASN A 41 2.08 9.89 15.51
C ASN A 41 3.29 9.30 14.76
N ASP A 42 3.34 9.41 13.43
CA ASP A 42 4.57 9.14 12.71
C ASP A 42 5.59 10.28 12.84
N TYR A 43 6.86 9.95 12.72
CA TYR A 43 7.95 10.91 12.94
C TYR A 43 8.12 11.87 11.74
N GLU A 44 7.82 11.38 10.55
CA GLU A 44 7.90 12.18 9.34
C GLU A 44 6.69 13.12 9.23
N GLU A 45 6.87 14.39 9.62
CA GLU A 45 5.89 15.47 9.37
C GLU A 45 5.49 15.58 7.87
N SER A 46 6.29 15.00 6.96
CA SER A 46 5.97 14.92 5.52
C SER A 46 4.73 14.08 5.22
N TYR A 47 4.36 13.10 6.05
CA TYR A 47 3.08 12.39 5.97
C TYR A 47 2.00 13.15 6.73
N CYS A 48 1.83 14.46 6.46
CA CYS A 48 0.78 15.25 7.09
C CYS A 48 -0.56 14.51 6.98
N ASP A 49 -1.16 14.20 8.12
CA ASP A 49 -2.50 13.60 8.21
C ASP A 49 -3.47 14.39 7.34
N VAL A 50 -4.15 13.69 6.42
CA VAL A 50 -5.14 14.34 5.57
C VAL A 50 -6.25 14.99 6.40
N ASP A 51 -6.55 16.26 6.10
CA ASP A 51 -7.77 16.90 6.59
C ASP A 51 -8.98 16.28 5.88
N LEU A 52 -9.70 15.40 6.60
CA LEU A 52 -10.86 14.68 6.07
C LEU A 52 -12.04 15.58 5.71
N ASP A 53 -12.23 16.71 6.42
CA ASP A 53 -13.27 17.68 6.08
C ASP A 53 -12.93 18.36 4.76
N LYS A 54 -11.66 18.75 4.58
CA LYS A 54 -11.16 19.32 3.34
C LYS A 54 -11.21 18.32 2.18
N PHE A 55 -10.73 17.10 2.38
CA PHE A 55 -10.76 16.02 1.39
C PHE A 55 -12.17 15.80 0.84
N TYR A 56 -13.16 15.63 1.73
CA TYR A 56 -14.53 15.41 1.29
C TYR A 56 -15.17 16.68 0.72
N SER A 57 -14.98 17.84 1.33
CA SER A 57 -15.63 19.08 0.85
C SER A 57 -15.10 19.53 -0.52
N GLU A 58 -13.80 19.40 -0.77
CA GLU A 58 -13.19 19.82 -2.04
C GLU A 58 -13.40 18.79 -3.15
N TYR A 59 -13.27 17.49 -2.83
CA TYR A 59 -13.18 16.45 -3.86
C TYR A 59 -14.49 15.71 -4.13
N SER A 60 -15.48 15.72 -3.22
CA SER A 60 -16.71 14.90 -3.38
C SER A 60 -17.46 15.16 -4.70
N LYS A 61 -17.36 16.39 -5.25
CA LYS A 61 -17.95 16.74 -6.56
C LYS A 61 -17.35 15.95 -7.75
N PHE A 62 -16.18 15.35 -7.57
CA PHE A 62 -15.51 14.51 -8.57
C PHE A 62 -15.71 13.01 -8.31
N ARG A 63 -16.16 12.59 -7.11
CA ARG A 63 -16.37 11.18 -6.77
C ARG A 63 -17.46 10.57 -7.67
N GLY A 64 -17.22 9.36 -8.15
CA GLY A 64 -18.14 8.68 -9.06
C GLY A 64 -17.63 7.30 -9.44
N ASP A 65 -18.06 6.77 -10.59
CA ASP A 65 -17.71 5.39 -10.98
C ASP A 65 -16.25 5.20 -11.36
N LYS A 66 -15.50 6.27 -11.66
CA LYS A 66 -14.08 6.22 -11.99
C LYS A 66 -13.16 6.84 -10.94
N LEU A 67 -13.71 7.53 -9.95
CA LEU A 67 -12.94 8.13 -8.85
C LEU A 67 -13.59 7.75 -7.53
N LEU A 68 -12.87 6.92 -6.78
CA LEU A 68 -13.28 6.39 -5.49
C LEU A 68 -12.40 6.97 -4.39
N PHE A 69 -12.92 7.00 -3.16
CA PHE A 69 -12.21 7.55 -2.01
C PHE A 69 -11.82 6.45 -1.05
N GLY A 70 -10.54 6.17 -0.94
CA GLY A 70 -9.96 5.42 0.15
C GLY A 70 -9.14 6.30 1.07
N ILE A 71 -8.33 5.65 1.87
CA ILE A 71 -7.33 6.26 2.76
C ILE A 71 -6.21 5.24 2.97
N GLU A 72 -4.97 5.72 3.05
CA GLU A 72 -3.83 4.91 3.48
C GLU A 72 -3.60 5.17 4.97
N LEU A 73 -3.73 4.11 5.77
CA LEU A 73 -3.56 4.17 7.22
C LEU A 73 -2.23 3.55 7.61
N GLY A 74 -1.38 4.37 8.24
CA GLY A 74 -0.19 3.90 8.93
C GLY A 74 -0.55 2.98 10.09
N LEU A 75 0.02 1.77 10.10
CA LEU A 75 -0.20 0.80 11.16
C LEU A 75 0.86 0.94 12.27
N ARG A 76 0.52 1.75 13.28
CA ARG A 76 1.29 1.88 14.53
C ARG A 76 0.46 1.44 15.73
N LYS A 77 1.13 1.08 16.84
CA LYS A 77 0.48 0.66 18.09
C LYS A 77 -0.53 1.66 18.61
N GLU A 78 -0.11 2.92 18.65
CA GLU A 78 -0.87 4.02 19.23
C GLU A 78 -2.00 4.49 18.30
N ALA A 79 -1.95 4.09 17.02
CA ALA A 79 -2.88 4.54 15.99
C ALA A 79 -4.13 3.65 15.86
N VAL A 80 -4.15 2.43 16.43
CA VAL A 80 -5.22 1.45 16.18
C VAL A 80 -6.62 2.00 16.51
N GLU A 81 -6.82 2.53 17.72
CA GLU A 81 -8.12 3.07 18.15
C GLU A 81 -8.53 4.29 17.32
N ARG A 82 -7.57 5.19 17.06
CA ARG A 82 -7.82 6.42 16.31
C ARG A 82 -8.12 6.14 14.83
N ASN A 83 -7.45 5.14 14.23
CA ASN A 83 -7.76 4.66 12.89
C ASN A 83 -9.20 4.12 12.82
N ILE A 84 -9.65 3.38 13.84
CA ILE A 84 -11.04 2.90 13.92
C ILE A 84 -12.03 4.08 14.00
N GLU A 85 -11.70 5.15 14.72
CA GLU A 85 -12.54 6.35 14.72
C GLU A 85 -12.60 7.01 13.34
N ILE A 86 -11.46 7.12 12.65
CA ILE A 86 -11.35 7.74 11.33
C ILE A 86 -12.17 6.98 10.29
N ILE A 87 -12.03 5.65 10.21
CA ILE A 87 -12.79 4.85 9.25
C ILE A 87 -14.31 4.94 9.48
N ASN A 88 -14.75 5.29 10.69
CA ASN A 88 -16.16 5.45 11.04
C ASN A 88 -16.69 6.87 10.82
N GLN A 89 -15.81 7.85 10.55
CA GLN A 89 -16.22 9.24 10.29
C GLN A 89 -16.74 9.43 8.87
N ARG A 90 -16.36 8.58 7.91
CA ARG A 90 -16.64 8.75 6.48
C ARG A 90 -16.84 7.41 5.76
N ASP A 91 -17.62 7.43 4.69
CA ASP A 91 -17.87 6.26 3.84
C ASP A 91 -16.74 6.06 2.82
N PHE A 92 -15.64 5.46 3.27
CA PHE A 92 -14.52 5.07 2.41
C PHE A 92 -14.87 3.87 1.53
N ASP A 93 -14.47 3.95 0.26
CA ASP A 93 -14.51 2.85 -0.70
C ASP A 93 -13.46 1.78 -0.38
N PHE A 94 -12.30 2.18 0.15
CA PHE A 94 -11.13 1.32 0.30
C PHE A 94 -10.27 1.75 1.50
N ILE A 95 -9.79 0.79 2.29
CA ILE A 95 -8.76 1.05 3.31
C ILE A 95 -7.49 0.30 2.94
N LEU A 96 -6.48 1.08 2.57
CA LEU A 96 -5.12 0.60 2.41
C LEU A 96 -4.40 0.74 3.76
N CYS A 97 -3.69 -0.30 4.18
CA CYS A 97 -2.91 -0.23 5.42
C CYS A 97 -1.43 -0.46 5.15
N SER A 98 -0.59 0.41 5.67
CA SER A 98 0.85 0.39 5.42
C SER A 98 1.66 0.29 6.71
N VAL A 99 2.90 -0.17 6.58
CA VAL A 99 3.90 -0.12 7.67
C VAL A 99 5.02 0.78 7.17
N HIS A 100 4.92 2.07 7.46
CA HIS A 100 5.93 3.07 7.12
C HIS A 100 7.12 3.04 8.10
N SER A 101 6.82 2.77 9.37
CA SER A 101 7.79 2.64 10.45
C SER A 101 7.61 1.31 11.18
N PRO A 102 8.68 0.58 11.56
CA PRO A 102 8.56 -0.57 12.44
C PRO A 102 7.85 -0.18 13.74
N TYR A 103 7.04 -1.10 14.25
CA TYR A 103 5.95 -0.85 15.18
C TYR A 103 6.40 -0.24 16.52
N ASP A 104 7.59 -0.60 17.00
CA ASP A 104 8.18 -0.10 18.25
C ASP A 104 9.34 0.90 18.00
N ILE A 105 9.47 1.45 16.79
CA ILE A 105 10.47 2.47 16.44
C ILE A 105 9.78 3.84 16.36
N GLU A 106 10.13 4.74 17.27
CA GLU A 106 9.60 6.10 17.27
C GLU A 106 10.13 6.90 16.08
N ASN A 107 11.45 6.90 15.88
CA ASN A 107 12.12 7.64 14.80
C ASN A 107 12.65 6.69 13.72
N ILE A 108 12.02 6.74 12.54
CA ILE A 108 12.38 5.89 11.40
C ILE A 108 13.78 6.18 10.85
N TYR A 109 14.30 7.41 10.99
CA TYR A 109 15.65 7.73 10.56
C TYR A 109 16.70 7.05 11.43
N GLU A 110 16.47 6.92 12.74
CA GLU A 110 17.34 6.14 13.62
C GLU A 110 17.37 4.66 13.24
N PHE A 111 16.27 4.14 12.69
CA PHE A 111 16.26 2.79 12.14
C PHE A 111 17.13 2.69 10.88
N TYR A 112 17.04 3.64 9.96
CA TYR A 112 17.86 3.68 8.74
C TYR A 112 19.34 3.95 8.99
N ASP A 113 19.66 4.72 10.02
CA ASP A 113 21.03 5.09 10.41
C ASP A 113 21.66 4.14 11.44
N SER A 114 20.95 3.07 11.81
CA SER A 114 21.48 2.10 12.77
C SER A 114 22.51 1.14 12.17
N GLU A 115 23.40 0.66 13.03
CA GLU A 115 24.41 -0.38 12.72
C GLU A 115 23.81 -1.81 12.63
N ARG A 116 22.49 -1.93 12.43
CA ARG A 116 21.82 -3.22 12.30
C ARG A 116 22.28 -3.91 11.03
N SER A 117 22.34 -5.23 11.05
CA SER A 117 22.48 -5.99 9.80
C SER A 117 21.20 -5.89 8.98
N LYS A 118 21.32 -6.03 7.65
CA LYS A 118 20.16 -6.14 6.73
C LYS A 118 19.12 -7.13 7.24
N LYS A 119 19.59 -8.28 7.73
CA LYS A 119 18.73 -9.34 8.26
C LYS A 119 17.94 -8.87 9.48
N GLU A 120 18.57 -8.21 10.44
CA GLU A 120 17.89 -7.69 11.63
C GLU A 120 16.86 -6.62 11.28
N ALA A 121 17.20 -5.71 10.36
CA ALA A 121 16.27 -4.67 9.91
C ALA A 121 15.00 -5.26 9.27
N TYR A 122 15.14 -6.20 8.34
CA TYR A 122 13.96 -6.86 7.75
C TYR A 122 13.19 -7.72 8.75
N SER A 123 13.86 -8.39 9.69
CA SER A 123 13.16 -9.15 10.73
C SER A 123 12.27 -8.24 11.58
N LEU A 124 12.80 -7.11 12.06
CA LEU A 124 12.02 -6.12 12.82
C LEU A 124 10.86 -5.56 12.01
N TYR A 125 11.08 -5.29 10.71
CA TYR A 125 10.04 -4.81 9.81
C TYR A 125 8.89 -5.83 9.66
N PHE A 126 9.19 -7.11 9.43
CA PHE A 126 8.15 -8.13 9.29
C PHE A 126 7.48 -8.50 10.61
N GLU A 127 8.21 -8.52 11.73
CA GLU A 127 7.62 -8.70 13.06
C GLU A 127 6.61 -7.59 13.36
N SER A 128 6.97 -6.34 13.03
CA SER A 128 6.10 -5.18 13.12
C SER A 128 4.87 -5.32 12.22
N MET A 129 5.07 -5.75 10.98
CA MET A 129 3.98 -5.98 10.03
C MET A 129 3.00 -7.06 10.49
N ILE A 130 3.50 -8.18 11.01
CA ILE A 130 2.66 -9.27 11.54
C ILE A 130 1.78 -8.75 12.69
N LYS A 131 2.39 -8.03 13.64
CA LYS A 131 1.67 -7.45 14.78
C LYS A 131 0.61 -6.45 14.32
N SER A 132 1.00 -5.55 13.43
CA SER A 132 0.13 -4.56 12.79
C SER A 132 -1.07 -5.21 12.12
N ILE A 133 -0.85 -6.23 11.29
CA ILE A 133 -1.91 -6.94 10.60
C ILE A 133 -2.87 -7.59 11.60
N LYS A 134 -2.36 -8.21 12.67
CA LYS A 134 -3.16 -8.91 13.70
C LYS A 134 -4.09 -7.99 14.49
N GLU A 135 -3.69 -6.74 14.70
CA GLU A 135 -4.46 -5.79 15.52
C GLU A 135 -5.45 -4.95 14.71
N ASN A 136 -5.32 -4.91 13.38
CA ASN A 136 -6.09 -3.99 12.53
C ASN A 136 -7.03 -4.74 11.57
N GLU A 137 -8.13 -5.31 12.09
CA GLU A 137 -9.08 -6.13 11.31
C GLU A 137 -9.81 -5.37 10.18
N TYR A 138 -9.80 -4.05 10.25
CA TYR A 138 -10.45 -3.15 9.29
C TYR A 138 -9.67 -3.01 7.97
N LEU A 139 -8.49 -3.61 7.81
CA LEU A 139 -7.73 -3.52 6.56
C LEU A 139 -8.49 -4.14 5.37
N ASP A 140 -8.43 -3.55 4.17
CA ASP A 140 -8.92 -4.19 2.94
C ASP A 140 -7.78 -4.82 2.15
N SER A 141 -6.66 -4.07 2.04
CA SER A 141 -5.43 -4.51 1.40
C SER A 141 -4.21 -4.06 2.21
N LEU A 142 -3.18 -4.91 2.26
CA LEU A 142 -1.87 -4.56 2.81
C LEU A 142 -1.01 -3.87 1.73
N ALA A 143 -0.57 -2.64 2.00
CA ALA A 143 0.32 -1.87 1.12
C ALA A 143 1.72 -2.49 1.04
N HIS A 144 2.39 -2.24 -0.09
CA HIS A 144 3.82 -2.48 -0.36
C HIS A 144 4.61 -3.21 0.75
N ILE A 145 4.62 -4.55 0.67
CA ILE A 145 5.33 -5.43 1.60
C ILE A 145 6.85 -5.19 1.67
N ASP A 146 7.39 -4.45 0.71
CA ASP A 146 8.81 -4.18 0.52
C ASP A 146 9.19 -2.71 0.77
N TYR A 147 8.31 -1.93 1.41
CA TYR A 147 8.49 -0.49 1.65
C TYR A 147 9.89 -0.13 2.16
N ILE A 148 10.36 -0.85 3.19
CA ILE A 148 11.62 -0.55 3.87
C ILE A 148 12.83 -0.58 2.92
N ALA A 149 12.77 -1.41 1.86
CA ALA A 149 13.82 -1.53 0.85
C ALA A 149 14.06 -0.23 0.05
N ARG A 150 13.12 0.72 0.09
CA ARG A 150 13.26 2.03 -0.56
C ARG A 150 14.39 2.84 0.08
N TYR A 151 14.53 2.78 1.41
CA TYR A 151 15.33 3.71 2.19
C TYR A 151 16.52 3.08 2.93
N LEU A 152 16.57 1.75 3.05
CA LEU A 152 17.72 1.07 3.64
C LEU A 152 19.06 1.45 2.95
N LYS A 153 20.10 1.64 3.76
CA LYS A 153 21.42 2.14 3.36
C LYS A 153 22.47 1.04 3.16
N TYR A 154 22.04 -0.17 2.80
CA TYR A 154 22.93 -1.29 2.47
C TYR A 154 23.31 -1.29 0.99
N ASP A 155 24.51 -1.81 0.65
CA ASP A 155 24.94 -2.02 -0.75
C ASP A 155 23.90 -2.82 -1.54
N ASP A 156 23.37 -3.87 -0.91
CA ASP A 156 22.21 -4.62 -1.41
C ASP A 156 21.04 -4.49 -0.44
N LYS A 157 20.13 -3.57 -0.77
CA LYS A 157 18.89 -3.32 -0.03
C LYS A 157 17.70 -4.14 -0.53
N GLU A 158 17.90 -5.16 -1.35
CA GLU A 158 16.79 -5.94 -1.89
C GLU A 158 16.18 -6.87 -0.84
N LEU A 159 14.86 -7.03 -0.92
CA LEU A 159 14.11 -7.98 -0.11
C LEU A 159 14.17 -9.37 -0.76
N TYR A 160 14.77 -10.32 -0.06
CA TYR A 160 14.84 -11.70 -0.52
C TYR A 160 13.92 -12.61 0.29
N TYR A 161 12.96 -13.25 -0.40
CA TYR A 161 12.00 -14.15 0.24
C TYR A 161 12.68 -15.26 1.08
N HIS A 162 13.76 -15.84 0.57
CA HIS A 162 14.43 -16.97 1.22
C HIS A 162 15.17 -16.58 2.52
N GLU A 163 15.59 -15.32 2.67
CA GLU A 163 16.29 -14.83 3.88
C GLU A 163 15.34 -14.63 5.06
N HIS A 164 14.06 -14.33 4.78
CA HIS A 164 13.03 -13.98 5.78
C HIS A 164 11.78 -14.87 5.68
N LYS A 165 11.94 -16.08 5.14
CA LYS A 165 10.84 -16.98 4.77
C LYS A 165 9.79 -17.16 5.87
N THR A 166 10.20 -17.40 7.11
CA THR A 166 9.26 -17.66 8.22
C THR A 166 8.39 -16.44 8.52
N LEU A 167 8.98 -15.26 8.60
CA LEU A 167 8.27 -14.01 8.91
C LEU A 167 7.38 -13.56 7.74
N ILE A 168 7.88 -13.66 6.51
CA ILE A 168 7.07 -13.37 5.32
C ILE A 168 5.89 -14.34 5.25
N ASP A 169 6.12 -15.65 5.38
CA ASP A 169 5.03 -16.64 5.37
C ASP A 169 3.98 -16.36 6.45
N GLU A 170 4.38 -15.89 7.63
CA GLU A 170 3.45 -15.51 8.70
C GLU A 170 2.60 -14.30 8.31
N ALA A 171 3.23 -13.20 7.86
CA ALA A 171 2.49 -12.00 7.41
C ALA A 171 1.50 -12.34 6.27
N LEU A 172 1.95 -13.12 5.28
CA LEU A 172 1.13 -13.55 4.15
C LEU A 172 -0.06 -14.42 4.59
N LYS A 173 0.15 -15.34 5.55
CA LYS A 173 -0.92 -16.18 6.10
C LYS A 173 -1.97 -15.35 6.81
N GLU A 174 -1.58 -14.36 7.61
CA GLU A 174 -2.54 -13.51 8.33
C GLU A 174 -3.49 -12.80 7.36
N ILE A 175 -2.97 -12.25 6.27
CA ILE A 175 -3.78 -11.63 5.20
C ILE A 175 -4.69 -12.67 4.52
N ALA A 176 -4.14 -13.82 4.14
CA ALA A 176 -4.88 -14.87 3.45
C ALA A 176 -6.01 -15.46 4.29
N LEU A 177 -5.77 -15.71 5.58
CA LEU A 177 -6.74 -16.26 6.53
C LEU A 177 -7.96 -15.34 6.71
N ARG A 178 -7.75 -14.02 6.61
CA ARG A 178 -8.81 -13.01 6.73
C ARG A 178 -9.48 -12.67 5.39
N ASP A 179 -9.13 -13.37 4.32
CA ASP A 179 -9.63 -13.15 2.94
C ASP A 179 -9.45 -11.69 2.47
N LYS A 180 -8.35 -11.06 2.90
CA LYS A 180 -7.95 -9.70 2.51
C LYS A 180 -7.02 -9.73 1.30
N SER A 181 -6.81 -8.56 0.70
CA SER A 181 -5.93 -8.41 -0.46
C SER A 181 -4.51 -8.01 -0.05
N MET A 182 -3.57 -8.19 -0.97
CA MET A 182 -2.27 -7.53 -0.90
C MET A 182 -2.09 -6.58 -2.08
N GLU A 183 -1.33 -5.52 -1.88
CA GLU A 183 -0.97 -4.63 -2.95
C GLU A 183 0.19 -5.19 -3.79
N ILE A 184 0.04 -5.11 -5.11
CA ILE A 184 1.15 -5.04 -6.05
C ILE A 184 1.46 -3.56 -6.29
N SER A 185 2.36 -3.02 -5.48
CA SER A 185 2.85 -1.66 -5.66
C SER A 185 3.76 -1.59 -6.88
N THR A 186 3.50 -0.64 -7.77
CA THR A 186 4.30 -0.52 -9.00
C THR A 186 5.60 0.26 -8.82
N LYS A 187 5.83 0.82 -7.62
CA LYS A 187 6.94 1.71 -7.29
C LYS A 187 8.32 1.10 -7.55
N ARG A 188 8.49 -0.19 -7.20
CA ARG A 188 9.79 -0.89 -7.30
C ARG A 188 9.86 -1.92 -8.42
N ILE A 189 8.74 -2.39 -8.95
CA ILE A 189 8.72 -3.47 -9.96
C ILE A 189 9.30 -3.06 -11.32
N GLY A 190 9.45 -1.76 -11.60
CA GLY A 190 10.21 -1.30 -12.77
C GLY A 190 11.68 -1.72 -12.73
N ASN A 191 12.23 -1.98 -11.54
CA ASN A 191 13.54 -2.61 -11.39
C ASN A 191 13.42 -4.13 -11.54
N LYS A 192 14.16 -4.70 -12.50
CA LYS A 192 14.13 -6.14 -12.80
C LYS A 192 14.42 -7.02 -11.58
N LYS A 193 15.43 -6.68 -10.77
CA LYS A 193 15.82 -7.46 -9.59
C LYS A 193 14.69 -7.46 -8.55
N SER A 194 14.10 -6.29 -8.30
CA SER A 194 12.98 -6.16 -7.36
C SER A 194 11.74 -6.93 -7.84
N ALA A 195 11.41 -6.85 -9.14
CA ALA A 195 10.30 -7.63 -9.71
C ALA A 195 10.52 -9.16 -9.58
N GLU A 196 11.73 -9.64 -9.85
CA GLU A 196 12.11 -11.05 -9.73
C GLU A 196 12.03 -11.58 -8.30
N GLU A 197 12.31 -10.76 -7.29
CA GLU A 197 12.14 -11.16 -5.89
C GLU A 197 10.69 -11.05 -5.41
N LEU A 198 9.98 -9.97 -5.76
CA LEU A 198 8.61 -9.73 -5.35
C LEU A 198 7.62 -10.78 -5.90
N ILE A 199 7.80 -11.23 -7.15
CA ILE A 199 6.94 -12.27 -7.72
C ILE A 199 7.00 -13.58 -6.91
N LYS A 200 8.12 -13.88 -6.24
CA LYS A 200 8.25 -15.06 -5.36
C LYS A 200 7.33 -14.92 -4.15
N ILE A 201 7.23 -13.72 -3.59
CA ILE A 201 6.35 -13.39 -2.46
C ILE A 201 4.88 -13.50 -2.88
N TYR A 202 4.50 -12.96 -4.04
CA TYR A 202 3.13 -13.06 -4.54
C TYR A 202 2.71 -14.50 -4.87
N LYS A 203 3.59 -15.29 -5.51
CA LYS A 203 3.37 -16.74 -5.69
C LYS A 203 3.17 -17.43 -4.35
N ARG A 204 4.00 -17.09 -3.35
CA ARG A 204 3.87 -17.64 -2.02
C ARG A 204 2.56 -17.25 -1.35
N PHE A 205 2.10 -16.01 -1.50
CA PHE A 205 0.81 -15.57 -1.00
C PHE A 205 -0.33 -16.44 -1.56
N ARG A 206 -0.28 -16.75 -2.87
CA ARG A 206 -1.24 -17.67 -3.50
C ARG A 206 -1.20 -19.07 -2.90
N GLU A 207 -0.01 -19.64 -2.71
CA GLU A 207 0.17 -20.97 -2.09
C GLU A 207 -0.39 -21.03 -0.67
N LEU A 208 -0.34 -19.92 0.06
CA LEU A 208 -0.83 -19.78 1.44
C LEU A 208 -2.34 -19.49 1.52
N GLY A 209 -3.05 -19.47 0.40
CA GLY A 209 -4.50 -19.27 0.33
C GLY A 209 -4.95 -17.88 -0.10
N GLY A 210 -4.00 -16.97 -0.37
CA GLY A 210 -4.27 -15.66 -0.95
C GLY A 210 -4.98 -15.77 -2.30
N LYS A 211 -5.86 -14.80 -2.60
CA LYS A 211 -6.73 -14.85 -3.79
C LYS A 211 -6.67 -13.58 -4.62
N THR A 212 -6.64 -12.44 -3.96
CA THR A 212 -6.86 -11.14 -4.60
C THR A 212 -5.74 -10.18 -4.30
N VAL A 213 -5.45 -9.31 -5.27
CA VAL A 213 -4.47 -8.23 -5.14
C VAL A 213 -5.07 -6.92 -5.60
N THR A 214 -4.71 -5.84 -4.94
CA THR A 214 -4.91 -4.48 -5.47
C THR A 214 -3.67 -4.09 -6.26
N ILE A 215 -3.83 -3.22 -7.27
CA ILE A 215 -2.70 -2.64 -8.00
C ILE A 215 -2.68 -1.15 -7.70
N GLY A 216 -1.53 -0.64 -7.28
CA GLY A 216 -1.37 0.73 -6.84
C GLY A 216 -0.06 1.32 -7.34
N SER A 217 -0.09 2.56 -7.81
CA SER A 217 1.11 3.23 -8.28
C SER A 217 1.93 3.90 -7.18
N ASP A 218 1.30 4.22 -6.05
CA ASP A 218 1.92 4.99 -4.97
C ASP A 218 2.45 6.33 -5.55
N SER A 219 1.55 6.96 -6.33
CA SER A 219 1.82 8.15 -7.10
C SER A 219 1.64 9.41 -6.28
N HIS A 220 2.68 10.24 -6.30
CA HIS A 220 2.74 11.58 -5.69
C HIS A 220 2.93 12.68 -6.76
N HIS A 221 2.98 12.27 -8.03
CA HIS A 221 3.13 13.12 -9.21
C HIS A 221 2.47 12.45 -10.42
N VAL A 222 2.09 13.26 -11.41
CA VAL A 222 1.20 12.82 -12.50
C VAL A 222 1.81 11.71 -13.37
N ASP A 223 3.13 11.74 -13.59
CA ASP A 223 3.81 10.78 -14.48
C ASP A 223 3.90 9.36 -13.91
N ALA A 224 3.74 9.21 -12.59
CA ALA A 224 3.77 7.90 -11.93
C ALA A 224 2.44 7.14 -12.04
N ILE A 225 1.33 7.83 -12.33
CA ILE A 225 -0.01 7.21 -12.36
C ILE A 225 -0.05 6.14 -13.45
N GLY A 226 -0.46 4.93 -13.06
CA GLY A 226 -0.52 3.78 -13.96
C GLY A 226 0.85 3.24 -14.41
N ASN A 227 1.97 3.73 -13.87
CA ASN A 227 3.30 3.28 -14.26
C ASN A 227 3.49 1.78 -13.95
N ASN A 228 4.18 1.05 -14.82
CA ASN A 228 4.38 -0.40 -14.72
C ASN A 228 3.10 -1.25 -14.53
N PHE A 229 1.89 -0.74 -14.81
CA PHE A 229 0.64 -1.50 -14.62
C PHE A 229 0.58 -2.81 -15.39
N LYS A 230 1.10 -2.80 -16.62
CA LYS A 230 1.18 -4.01 -17.43
C LYS A 230 2.01 -5.09 -16.72
N LEU A 231 3.16 -4.72 -16.16
CA LEU A 231 4.01 -5.64 -15.41
C LEU A 231 3.33 -6.11 -14.12
N ALA A 232 2.61 -5.22 -13.42
CA ALA A 232 1.85 -5.60 -12.23
C ALA A 232 0.76 -6.64 -12.54
N LEU A 233 0.06 -6.49 -13.68
CA LEU A 233 -0.93 -7.46 -14.16
C LEU A 233 -0.28 -8.79 -14.55
N GLU A 234 0.87 -8.76 -15.23
CA GLU A 234 1.65 -9.96 -15.55
C GLU A 234 2.12 -10.68 -14.27
N ILE A 235 2.59 -9.95 -13.26
CA ILE A 235 2.96 -10.51 -11.95
C ILE A 235 1.75 -11.16 -11.28
N ALA A 236 0.58 -10.51 -11.29
CA ALA A 236 -0.65 -11.06 -10.73
C ALA A 236 -1.05 -12.37 -11.44
N GLU A 237 -1.05 -12.38 -12.77
CA GLU A 237 -1.35 -13.55 -13.60
C GLU A 237 -0.37 -14.70 -13.33
N MET A 238 0.94 -14.44 -13.40
CA MET A 238 1.99 -15.42 -13.14
C MET A 238 1.96 -15.97 -11.70
N SER A 239 1.38 -15.21 -10.77
CA SER A 239 1.19 -15.62 -9.37
C SER A 239 -0.15 -16.30 -9.13
N GLY A 240 -1.04 -16.38 -10.13
CA GLY A 240 -2.38 -16.95 -9.98
C GLY A 240 -3.30 -16.13 -9.07
N LEU A 241 -3.07 -14.82 -8.96
CA LEU A 241 -3.82 -13.87 -8.15
C LEU A 241 -4.76 -13.04 -9.03
N LYS A 242 -5.91 -12.64 -8.49
CA LYS A 242 -6.92 -11.87 -9.22
C LYS A 242 -6.82 -10.38 -8.86
N PRO A 243 -6.54 -9.48 -9.82
CA PRO A 243 -6.62 -8.04 -9.59
C PRO A 243 -8.03 -7.59 -9.26
N VAL A 244 -8.16 -6.80 -8.20
CA VAL A 244 -9.41 -6.20 -7.71
C VAL A 244 -9.19 -4.73 -7.35
N TYR A 245 -10.28 -3.97 -7.30
CA TYR A 245 -10.38 -2.70 -6.58
C TYR A 245 -11.50 -2.80 -5.55
N TYR A 246 -11.60 -1.82 -4.66
CA TYR A 246 -12.65 -1.78 -3.66
C TYR A 246 -13.60 -0.62 -3.94
N LYS A 247 -14.91 -0.89 -3.82
CA LYS A 247 -15.98 0.11 -3.83
C LYS A 247 -16.89 -0.19 -2.65
N ASN A 248 -17.16 0.80 -1.81
CA ASN A 248 -17.88 0.61 -0.53
C ASN A 248 -17.36 -0.59 0.29
N ARG A 249 -16.03 -0.73 0.42
CA ARG A 249 -15.37 -1.81 1.17
C ARG A 249 -15.61 -3.22 0.59
N LYS A 250 -16.08 -3.32 -0.65
CA LYS A 250 -16.32 -4.60 -1.36
C LYS A 250 -15.42 -4.72 -2.58
N ARG A 251 -14.88 -5.93 -2.79
CA ARG A 251 -14.03 -6.26 -3.94
C ARG A 251 -14.84 -6.27 -5.22
N GLU A 252 -14.38 -5.49 -6.19
CA GLU A 252 -14.81 -5.50 -7.58
C GLU A 252 -13.66 -5.99 -8.46
N TYR A 253 -13.95 -6.89 -9.38
CA TYR A 253 -12.93 -7.48 -10.25
C TYR A 253 -12.65 -6.57 -11.44
N PHE A 254 -11.39 -6.55 -11.88
CA PHE A 254 -11.09 -5.91 -13.17
C PHE A 254 -11.85 -6.67 -14.26
N SER A 255 -12.57 -5.94 -15.11
CA SER A 255 -13.15 -6.50 -16.31
C SER A 255 -12.05 -7.13 -17.16
N SER A 256 -12.32 -8.30 -17.74
CA SER A 256 -11.42 -8.93 -18.71
C SER A 256 -11.10 -7.91 -19.80
N ILE A 257 -9.81 -7.66 -20.03
CA ILE A 257 -9.31 -6.85 -21.16
C ILE A 257 -9.52 -7.63 -22.45
#